data_AF-S9U8M4-F1
#
_entry.id   AF-S9U8M4-F1
#
_cell.length_a   1.000
_cell.length_b   1.000
_cell.length_c   1.000
_cell.angle_alpha   90.00
_cell.angle_beta   90.00
_cell.angle_gamma   90.00
#
_symmetry.space_group_name_H-M   'P 1'
#
loop_
_entity.id
_entity.type
_entity.pdbx_description
1 polymer ?
#
loop_
_entity_poly.entity_id
_entity_poly.type
_entity_poly.pdbx_seq_one_letter_code
_entity_poly.pdbx_strand_id
1 'polypeptide(L)'
;MEAVSKGARAVIDSRGAAAPETCEVVGVVVSGIFPDRRLTGNAYLTRTIDSDSMLHRIDQMMRLARYFVCLPGTMGTLQELTCVWMSAVLHPQTCAQPVIIAFRDPWESCCRAIAATLNFPPDQIELIHFVDTPEEAMEIVLAEEARERAREAAAATA
;
A
#
# COMPACT_ATOMS: atom_id res chain seq x y z
N MET A 1 -1.77 -11.91 -0.58
CA MET A 1 -2.64 -10.85 -0.05
C MET A 1 -3.73 -11.38 0.91
N GLU A 2 -3.58 -12.57 1.52
CA GLU A 2 -4.57 -13.08 2.50
C GLU A 2 -4.19 -12.79 3.96
N ALA A 3 -2.88 -12.68 4.26
CA ALA A 3 -2.38 -12.44 5.61
C ALA A 3 -2.73 -11.06 6.18
N VAL A 4 -2.75 -10.02 5.32
CA VAL A 4 -3.04 -8.62 5.74
C VAL A 4 -4.48 -8.47 6.22
N SER A 5 -5.45 -9.09 5.55
CA SER A 5 -6.87 -8.96 5.88
C SER A 5 -7.25 -9.66 7.18
N LYS A 6 -6.63 -10.81 7.48
CA LYS A 6 -6.85 -11.53 8.75
C LYS A 6 -6.36 -10.73 9.95
N GLY A 7 -5.16 -10.16 9.86
CA GLY A 7 -4.60 -9.32 10.93
C GLY A 7 -5.44 -8.06 11.15
N ALA A 8 -5.80 -7.36 10.08
CA ALA A 8 -6.67 -6.19 10.14
C ALA A 8 -8.01 -6.52 10.82
N ARG A 9 -8.66 -7.62 10.45
CA ARG A 9 -9.94 -8.00 11.04
C ARG A 9 -9.83 -8.49 12.47
N ALA A 10 -8.77 -9.22 12.84
CA ALA A 10 -8.54 -9.58 14.24
C ALA A 10 -8.35 -8.33 15.13
N VAL A 11 -7.73 -7.27 14.62
CA VAL A 11 -7.62 -5.99 15.32
C VAL A 11 -8.99 -5.32 15.47
N ILE A 12 -9.81 -5.32 14.41
CA ILE A 12 -11.18 -4.79 14.47
C ILE A 12 -12.02 -5.57 15.50
N ASP A 13 -12.03 -6.90 15.40
CA ASP A 13 -12.82 -7.78 16.27
C ASP A 13 -12.35 -7.68 17.73
N SER A 14 -11.05 -7.53 18.00
CA SER A 14 -10.51 -7.37 19.36
C SER A 14 -10.82 -6.00 20.00
N ARG A 15 -11.07 -4.96 19.19
CA ARG A 15 -11.49 -3.64 19.68
C ARG A 15 -12.98 -3.58 20.05
N GLY A 16 -13.80 -4.53 19.62
CA GLY A 16 -15.22 -4.60 19.99
C GLY A 16 -15.98 -3.29 19.73
N ALA A 17 -16.78 -2.84 20.69
CA ALA A 17 -17.53 -1.58 20.61
C ALA A 17 -16.66 -0.29 20.59
N ALA A 18 -15.34 -0.40 20.79
CA ALA A 18 -14.39 0.70 20.69
C ALA A 18 -13.73 0.79 19.30
N ALA A 19 -14.01 -0.15 18.39
CA ALA A 19 -13.67 0.03 16.98
C ALA A 19 -14.53 1.19 16.43
N PRO A 20 -13.94 2.14 15.67
CA PRO A 20 -14.76 3.15 15.01
C PRO A 20 -15.79 2.45 14.13
N GLU A 21 -17.03 2.95 14.12
CA GLU A 21 -18.17 2.37 13.39
C GLU A 21 -17.92 2.18 11.87
N THR A 22 -16.83 2.72 11.34
CA THR A 22 -16.50 2.85 9.91
C THR A 22 -15.24 2.09 9.46
N CYS A 23 -14.69 1.15 10.23
CA CYS A 23 -13.49 0.41 9.80
C CYS A 23 -13.79 -0.61 8.69
N GLU A 24 -13.51 -0.25 7.43
CA GLU A 24 -13.68 -1.12 6.27
C GLU A 24 -12.42 -1.94 5.95
N VAL A 25 -12.61 -3.20 5.54
CA VAL A 25 -11.57 -4.07 4.97
C VAL A 25 -11.94 -4.35 3.52
N VAL A 26 -11.37 -3.58 2.60
CA VAL A 26 -11.71 -3.65 1.17
C VAL A 26 -10.76 -4.59 0.43
N GLY A 27 -11.31 -5.53 -0.34
CA GLY A 27 -10.53 -6.38 -1.24
C GLY A 27 -10.77 -6.02 -2.70
N VAL A 28 -9.70 -5.70 -3.44
CA VAL A 28 -9.77 -5.51 -4.89
C VAL A 28 -9.36 -6.82 -5.58
N VAL A 29 -10.29 -7.44 -6.30
CA VAL A 29 -10.15 -8.77 -6.92
C VAL A 29 -10.22 -8.68 -8.45
N VAL A 30 -9.87 -9.78 -9.14
CA VAL A 30 -10.02 -9.93 -10.60
C VAL A 30 -10.63 -11.29 -10.88
N SER A 31 -11.96 -11.37 -10.80
CA SER A 31 -12.69 -12.64 -10.93
C SER A 31 -12.48 -13.31 -12.30
N GLY A 32 -12.45 -12.52 -13.37
CA GLY A 32 -12.36 -13.00 -14.75
C GLY A 32 -11.02 -13.62 -15.15
N ILE A 33 -9.94 -13.37 -14.39
CA ILE A 33 -8.60 -13.91 -14.67
C ILE A 33 -8.27 -15.13 -13.82
N PHE A 34 -8.92 -15.27 -12.66
CA PHE A 34 -8.67 -16.36 -11.71
C PHE A 34 -9.96 -17.15 -11.41
N PRO A 35 -10.49 -17.91 -12.37
CA PRO A 35 -11.77 -18.61 -12.22
C PRO A 35 -11.75 -19.64 -11.08
N ASP A 36 -10.59 -20.22 -10.79
CA ASP A 36 -10.42 -21.24 -9.74
C ASP A 36 -10.23 -20.64 -8.33
N ARG A 37 -10.13 -19.30 -8.21
CA ARG A 37 -10.04 -18.63 -6.91
C ARG A 37 -11.43 -18.26 -6.42
N ARG A 38 -11.64 -18.32 -5.10
CA ARG A 38 -12.88 -17.83 -4.49
C ARG A 38 -13.10 -16.38 -4.92
N LEU A 39 -14.15 -16.15 -5.70
CA LEU A 39 -14.52 -14.84 -6.27
C LEU A 39 -14.76 -13.78 -5.19
N THR A 40 -15.08 -14.21 -3.97
CA THR A 40 -15.38 -13.36 -2.82
C THR A 40 -14.15 -12.87 -2.06
N GLY A 41 -12.94 -13.32 -2.38
CA GLY A 41 -11.75 -13.08 -1.56
C GLY A 41 -11.79 -13.83 -0.22
N ASN A 42 -11.01 -13.38 0.76
CA ASN A 42 -10.97 -14.01 2.09
C ASN A 42 -12.16 -13.57 2.97
N ALA A 43 -12.46 -14.34 4.02
CA ALA A 43 -13.64 -14.13 4.88
C ALA A 43 -13.60 -12.86 5.75
N TYR A 44 -12.49 -12.12 5.71
CA TYR A 44 -12.28 -10.92 6.52
C TYR A 44 -12.60 -9.62 5.77
N LEU A 45 -12.93 -9.70 4.48
CA LEU A 45 -13.33 -8.55 3.68
C LEU A 45 -14.73 -8.08 4.06
N THR A 46 -14.90 -6.76 4.24
CA THR A 46 -16.21 -6.12 4.44
C THR A 46 -16.82 -5.65 3.12
N ARG A 47 -15.98 -5.40 2.11
CA ARG A 47 -16.37 -4.98 0.77
C ARG A 47 -15.40 -5.55 -0.25
N THR A 48 -15.93 -5.92 -1.40
CA THR A 48 -15.14 -6.39 -2.54
C THR A 48 -15.38 -5.47 -3.74
N ILE A 49 -14.30 -5.12 -4.42
CA ILE A 49 -14.30 -4.40 -5.70
C ILE A 49 -13.74 -5.36 -6.73
N ASP A 50 -14.56 -5.75 -7.69
CA ASP A 50 -14.13 -6.62 -8.79
C ASP A 50 -13.62 -5.76 -9.94
N SER A 51 -12.44 -6.09 -10.46
CA SER A 51 -11.78 -5.37 -11.53
C SER A 51 -11.72 -6.21 -12.79
N ASP A 52 -11.78 -5.56 -13.95
CA ASP A 52 -11.83 -6.26 -15.25
C ASP A 52 -10.47 -6.81 -15.71
N SER A 53 -9.37 -6.32 -15.12
CA SER A 53 -8.01 -6.76 -15.46
C SER A 53 -7.03 -6.52 -14.30
N MET A 54 -5.84 -7.11 -14.38
CA MET A 54 -4.77 -6.89 -13.40
C MET A 54 -4.34 -5.41 -13.33
N LEU A 55 -4.28 -4.72 -14.46
CA LEU A 55 -3.89 -3.30 -14.49
C LEU A 55 -5.01 -2.41 -13.92
N HIS A 56 -6.28 -2.70 -14.24
CA HIS A 56 -7.41 -2.00 -13.65
C HIS A 56 -7.42 -2.19 -12.12
N ARG A 57 -7.15 -3.39 -11.64
CA ARG A 57 -7.01 -3.66 -10.20
C ARG A 57 -5.93 -2.82 -9.52
N ILE A 58 -4.75 -2.70 -10.15
CA ILE A 58 -3.65 -1.88 -9.60
C ILE A 58 -4.04 -0.40 -9.57
N ASP A 59 -4.65 0.12 -10.64
CA ASP A 59 -5.16 1.50 -10.68
C ASP A 59 -6.19 1.77 -9.56
N GLN A 60 -7.15 0.85 -9.36
CA GLN A 60 -8.12 0.94 -8.26
C GLN A 60 -7.44 0.98 -6.90
N MET A 61 -6.50 0.07 -6.63
CA MET A 61 -5.72 0.07 -5.38
C MET A 61 -4.96 1.39 -5.17
N MET A 62 -4.36 1.93 -6.23
CA MET A 62 -3.61 3.18 -6.17
C MET A 62 -4.49 4.41 -5.92
N ARG A 63 -5.74 4.41 -6.38
CA ARG A 63 -6.70 5.50 -6.13
C ARG A 63 -7.28 5.46 -4.72
N LEU A 64 -7.41 4.27 -4.15
CA LEU A 64 -8.04 4.05 -2.85
C LEU A 64 -7.07 4.22 -1.67
N ALA A 65 -5.76 4.17 -1.92
CA ALA A 65 -4.75 4.16 -0.88
C ALA A 65 -3.74 5.30 -1.05
N ARG A 66 -3.36 5.89 0.09
CA ARG A 66 -2.20 6.77 0.20
C ARG A 66 -0.95 6.01 0.65
N TYR A 67 -1.12 5.04 1.52
CA TYR A 67 -0.05 4.25 2.13
C TYR A 67 -0.03 2.85 1.54
N PHE A 68 1.14 2.42 1.08
CA PHE A 68 1.35 1.12 0.46
C PHE A 68 2.34 0.33 1.29
N VAL A 69 1.87 -0.73 1.95
CA VAL A 69 2.71 -1.63 2.77
C VAL A 69 2.94 -2.93 2.02
N CYS A 70 4.16 -3.12 1.54
CA CYS A 70 4.58 -4.27 0.76
C CYS A 70 5.22 -5.34 1.66
N LEU A 71 4.43 -6.36 2.00
CA LEU A 71 4.92 -7.55 2.69
C LEU A 71 5.77 -8.45 1.76
N PRO A 72 6.58 -9.38 2.31
CA PRO A 72 7.29 -10.37 1.50
C PRO A 72 6.35 -11.12 0.57
N GLY A 73 6.76 -11.29 -0.68
CA GLY A 73 5.89 -11.79 -1.74
C GLY A 73 6.67 -12.20 -2.99
N THR A 74 5.96 -12.28 -4.11
CA THR A 74 6.52 -12.76 -5.38
C THR A 74 6.30 -11.74 -6.50
N MET A 75 6.44 -12.16 -7.76
CA MET A 75 6.31 -11.31 -8.95
C MET A 75 5.04 -10.44 -8.96
N GLY A 76 3.91 -10.92 -8.45
CA GLY A 76 2.68 -10.12 -8.36
C GLY A 76 2.82 -8.91 -7.44
N THR A 77 3.48 -9.08 -6.29
CA THR A 77 3.77 -7.99 -5.35
C THR A 77 4.84 -7.06 -5.92
N LEU A 78 5.83 -7.60 -6.63
CA LEU A 78 6.81 -6.77 -7.34
C LEU A 78 6.14 -5.87 -8.37
N GLN A 79 5.20 -6.40 -9.17
CA GLN A 79 4.44 -5.61 -10.13
C GLN A 79 3.69 -4.46 -9.46
N GLU A 80 2.98 -4.74 -8.36
CA GLU A 80 2.26 -3.72 -7.59
C GLU A 80 3.23 -2.65 -7.04
N LEU A 81 4.34 -3.07 -6.42
CA LEU A 81 5.37 -2.19 -5.88
C LEU A 81 5.98 -1.28 -6.95
N THR A 82 6.37 -1.82 -8.11
CA THR A 82 6.95 -1.03 -9.20
C THR A 82 5.95 -0.03 -9.77
N CYS A 83 4.66 -0.36 -9.86
CA CYS A 83 3.64 0.59 -10.32
C CYS A 83 3.49 1.80 -9.38
N VAL A 84 3.43 1.55 -8.06
CA VAL A 84 3.33 2.64 -7.07
C VAL A 84 4.62 3.46 -7.05
N TRP A 85 5.78 2.79 -7.12
CA TRP A 85 7.08 3.45 -7.14
C TRP A 85 7.25 4.37 -8.35
N MET A 86 6.89 3.90 -9.55
CA MET A 86 6.88 4.74 -10.75
C MET A 86 5.91 5.92 -10.61
N SER A 87 4.76 5.71 -9.99
CA SER A 87 3.80 6.79 -9.72
C SER A 87 4.34 7.82 -8.74
N ALA A 88 5.19 7.42 -7.79
CA ALA A 88 5.87 8.34 -6.86
C ALA A 88 6.94 9.16 -7.57
N VAL A 89 7.71 8.54 -8.48
CA VAL A 89 8.73 9.22 -9.29
C VAL A 89 8.12 10.26 -10.23
N LEU A 90 6.98 9.93 -10.84
CA LEU A 90 6.30 10.81 -11.81
C LEU A 90 5.37 11.84 -11.17
N HIS A 91 5.25 11.84 -9.84
CA HIS A 91 4.17 12.57 -9.16
C HIS A 91 4.33 14.10 -9.29
N PRO A 92 3.29 14.82 -9.72
CA PRO A 92 3.31 16.29 -9.72
C PRO A 92 3.25 16.83 -8.29
N GLN A 93 3.96 17.94 -8.04
CA GLN A 93 4.09 18.60 -6.71
C GLN A 93 2.76 19.04 -6.07
N THR A 94 1.65 19.01 -6.82
CA THR A 94 0.32 19.46 -6.41
C THR A 94 -0.55 18.34 -5.84
N CYS A 95 -0.10 17.09 -5.85
CA CYS A 95 -0.86 15.96 -5.36
C CYS A 95 -0.15 15.31 -4.16
N ALA A 96 -0.94 14.69 -3.28
CA ALA A 96 -0.40 13.97 -2.13
C ALA A 96 0.37 12.74 -2.62
N GLN A 97 1.69 12.77 -2.43
CA GLN A 97 2.58 11.70 -2.88
C GLN A 97 2.25 10.38 -2.16
N PRO A 98 2.23 9.23 -2.87
CA PRO A 98 2.06 7.94 -2.23
C PRO A 98 3.23 7.66 -1.28
N VAL A 99 2.94 7.08 -0.12
CA VAL A 99 3.93 6.65 0.87
C VAL A 99 4.16 5.15 0.71
N ILE A 100 5.38 4.77 0.32
CA ILE A 100 5.73 3.38 0.00
C ILE A 100 6.58 2.80 1.12
N ILE A 101 6.09 1.75 1.77
CA ILE A 101 6.76 1.06 2.86
C ILE A 101 6.92 -0.41 2.44
N ALA A 102 8.15 -0.91 2.37
CA ALA A 102 8.43 -2.27 1.94
C ALA A 102 9.24 -3.01 3.01
N PHE A 103 8.85 -4.24 3.32
CA PHE A 103 9.66 -5.10 4.19
C PHE A 103 10.99 -5.41 3.52
N ARG A 104 12.09 -5.24 4.27
CA ARG A 104 13.46 -5.23 3.76
C ARG A 104 13.80 -6.50 2.99
N ASP A 105 13.50 -7.66 3.56
CA ASP A 105 13.62 -8.96 2.90
C ASP A 105 12.30 -9.34 2.22
N PRO A 106 12.24 -9.56 0.89
CA PRO A 106 13.34 -9.51 -0.08
C PRO A 106 13.54 -8.14 -0.76
N TRP A 107 12.65 -7.19 -0.50
CA TRP A 107 12.41 -6.08 -1.43
C TRP A 107 13.56 -5.07 -1.55
N GLU A 108 14.34 -4.83 -0.50
CA GLU A 108 15.45 -3.88 -0.58
C GLU A 108 16.48 -4.34 -1.60
N SER A 109 16.87 -5.62 -1.54
CA SER A 109 17.83 -6.20 -2.48
C SER A 109 17.31 -6.12 -3.92
N CYS A 110 16.03 -6.45 -4.15
CA CYS A 110 15.40 -6.42 -5.46
C CYS A 110 15.34 -4.99 -6.03
N CYS A 111 14.84 -4.03 -5.25
CA CYS A 111 14.66 -2.65 -5.72
C CYS A 111 16.01 -1.98 -5.99
N ARG A 112 17.01 -2.19 -5.11
CA ARG A 112 18.37 -1.66 -5.32
C ARG A 112 19.03 -2.27 -6.56
N ALA A 113 18.84 -3.56 -6.81
CA ALA A 113 19.35 -4.21 -8.02
C ALA A 113 18.71 -3.64 -9.29
N ILE A 114 17.39 -3.42 -9.28
CA ILE A 114 16.67 -2.77 -10.39
C ILE A 114 17.21 -1.36 -10.62
N ALA A 115 17.31 -0.54 -9.57
CA ALA A 115 17.85 0.82 -9.66
C ALA A 115 19.25 0.87 -10.23
N ALA A 116 20.14 0.02 -9.71
CA ALA A 116 21.53 -0.04 -10.16
C ALA A 116 21.61 -0.45 -11.64
N THR A 117 20.80 -1.44 -12.04
CA THR A 117 20.78 -1.93 -13.43
C THR A 117 20.25 -0.88 -14.41
N LEU A 118 19.22 -0.13 -14.00
CA LEU A 118 18.56 0.87 -14.83
C LEU A 118 19.12 2.30 -14.66
N ASN A 119 20.17 2.47 -13.84
CA ASN A 119 20.77 3.76 -13.48
C ASN A 119 19.77 4.79 -12.93
N PHE A 120 18.92 4.37 -12.00
CA PHE A 120 18.02 5.29 -11.32
C PHE A 120 18.80 6.26 -10.42
N PRO A 121 18.42 7.55 -10.40
CA PRO A 121 18.91 8.50 -9.41
C PRO A 121 18.71 8.00 -7.96
N PRO A 122 19.66 8.26 -7.04
CA PRO A 122 19.57 7.78 -5.66
C PRO A 122 18.31 8.21 -4.91
N ASP A 123 17.87 9.45 -5.13
CA ASP A 123 16.66 10.03 -4.54
C ASP A 123 15.38 9.29 -4.94
N GLN A 124 15.36 8.64 -6.12
CA GLN A 124 14.22 7.81 -6.52
C GLN A 124 14.12 6.52 -5.70
N ILE A 125 15.23 5.96 -5.24
CA ILE A 125 15.22 4.80 -4.34
C ILE A 125 14.78 5.19 -2.94
N GLU A 126 15.13 6.40 -2.49
CA GLU A 126 14.74 6.94 -1.19
C GLU A 126 13.23 7.17 -1.06
N LEU A 127 12.47 7.09 -2.16
CA LEU A 127 11.01 7.07 -2.16
C LEU A 127 10.39 5.80 -1.53
N ILE A 128 11.20 4.75 -1.34
CA ILE A 128 10.77 3.51 -0.70
C ILE A 128 11.37 3.43 0.71
N HIS A 129 10.50 3.38 1.72
CA HIS A 129 10.92 3.14 3.09
C HIS A 129 11.07 1.64 3.35
N PHE A 130 12.32 1.17 3.49
CA PHE A 130 12.59 -0.23 3.84
C PHE A 130 12.59 -0.44 5.36
N VAL A 131 11.73 -1.34 5.82
CA VAL A 131 11.50 -1.65 7.25
C VAL A 131 11.70 -3.13 7.54
N ASP A 132 12.07 -3.45 8.77
CA ASP A 132 12.23 -4.84 9.24
C ASP A 132 11.03 -5.29 10.08
N THR A 133 10.27 -4.35 10.65
CA THR A 133 9.18 -4.63 11.58
C THR A 133 7.88 -3.89 11.24
N PRO A 134 6.70 -4.45 11.61
CA PRO A 134 5.43 -3.73 11.54
C PRO A 134 5.41 -2.42 12.34
N GLU A 135 6.14 -2.38 13.47
CA GLU A 135 6.25 -1.21 14.33
C GLU A 135 6.93 -0.04 13.59
N GLU A 136 8.05 -0.29 12.93
CA GLU A 136 8.72 0.70 12.06
C GLU A 136 7.80 1.19 10.94
N ALA A 137 7.02 0.29 10.32
CA ALA A 137 6.04 0.68 9.31
C ALA A 137 5.00 1.66 9.88
N MET A 138 4.50 1.40 11.09
CA MET A 138 3.53 2.26 11.75
C MET A 138 4.13 3.60 12.21
N GLU A 139 5.39 3.63 12.63
CA GLU A 139 6.10 4.88 12.95
C GLU A 139 6.12 5.83 11.75
N ILE A 140 6.41 5.30 10.55
CA ILE A 140 6.40 6.09 9.31
C ILE A 140 5.00 6.62 9.01
N VAL A 141 3.97 5.76 9.09
CA VAL A 141 2.58 6.17 8.84
C VAL A 141 2.17 7.31 9.78
N LEU A 142 2.44 7.18 11.08
CA LEU A 142 2.08 8.19 12.08
C LEU A 142 2.84 9.50 11.88
N ALA A 143 4.12 9.43 11.52
CA ALA A 143 4.94 10.61 11.24
C ALA A 143 4.42 11.38 10.01
N GLU A 144 4.08 10.68 8.93
CA GLU A 144 3.51 11.29 7.72
C GLU A 144 2.14 11.92 7.99
N GLU A 145 1.26 11.22 8.71
CA GLU A 145 -0.04 11.75 9.14
C GLU A 145 0.08 13.03 9.97
N ALA A 146 1.08 13.11 10.85
CA ALA A 146 1.35 14.32 11.63
C ALA A 146 1.84 15.48 10.74
N ARG A 147 2.71 15.20 9.75
CA ARG A 147 3.20 16.20 8.79
C ARG A 147 2.06 16.76 7.94
N GLU A 148 1.15 15.90 7.49
CA GLU A 148 0.02 16.31 6.67
C GLU A 148 -0.97 17.18 7.44
N ARG A 149 -1.34 16.78 8.66
CA ARG A 149 -2.16 17.62 9.54
C ARG A 149 -1.53 18.99 9.80
N ALA A 150 -0.21 19.05 9.95
CA ALA A 150 0.51 20.31 10.12
C ALA A 150 0.48 21.17 8.83
N ARG A 151 0.62 20.56 7.64
CA ARG A 151 0.50 21.25 6.34
C ARG A 151 -0.90 21.80 6.12
N GLU A 152 -1.94 21.02 6.41
CA GLU A 152 -3.34 21.44 6.31
C GLU A 152 -3.65 22.60 7.26
N ALA A 153 -3.20 22.52 8.51
CA ALA A 153 -3.38 23.60 9.49
C ALA A 153 -2.66 24.89 9.06
N ALA A 154 -1.45 24.79 8.51
CA ALA A 154 -0.71 25.93 7.97
C ALA A 154 -1.42 26.55 6.76
N ALA A 155 -1.94 25.73 5.84
CA ALA A 155 -2.69 26.18 4.67
C ALA A 155 -4.03 26.85 5.04
N ALA A 156 -4.69 26.41 6.12
CA ALA A 156 -5.93 27.03 6.61
C ALA A 156 -5.72 28.38 7.32
N THR A 157 -4.46 28.71 7.69
CA THR A 157 -4.11 29.95 8.40
C THR A 157 -3.49 31.01 7.48
N ALA A 158 -3.20 30.65 6.22
CA ALA A 158 -2.64 31.51 5.17
C ALA A 158 -3.75 32.13 4.30
#